data_AF-A0A3B8LN70-F1
#
_entry.id   AF-A0A3B8LN70-F1
#
_cell.length_a   1.000
_cell.length_b   1.000
_cell.length_c   1.000
_cell.angle_alpha   90.00
_cell.angle_beta   90.00
_cell.angle_gamma   90.00
#
_symmetry.space_group_name_H-M   'P 1'
#
loop_
_entity.id
_entity.type
_entity.pdbx_description
1 polymer ?
#
loop_
_entity_poly.entity_id
_entity_poly.type
_entity_poly.pdbx_seq_one_letter_code
_entity_poly.pdbx_strand_id
1 'polypeptide(L)'
;MKKALLLLFFCVVYGLAVAGCPTGPVDEKSNDAATKDEVVQKDETKDEPKTEPAAEPNAEPAAEPKDEPAAEPSTEPAAEPNTEPAVEPSTEPTAEPSTEPAAEPSAEPTADAGTEVVPEGTNTEGTTTDSNPNAQPDPNAATQITSVRGGTAGDITKAAVTFIKAKVGSDPEGFIVQATKTGPAIFVEADLSTAGVKVGDIVSFKADTIGDAQGRKHVTKYSGLTVDASGYDVKQLVQDVTSSTDLVSALDDYESELVTFKGKVSGDVTGAGGGYKAAQVDTTGITGNAGLKLRLPETIADAIGFAKGCDVELVHGPMWRYTTTAQPQTNDKANVKLSNCPKVTVTKASATSATTVVITFSGAIDNTSLSASGGQFSFDNGLTASAAKLLTPTTVEVTTGTQDGTKTYKVTVDAGLKDVSGQGIDGTNNTASFTGYKANALLLINEVNHIVKDGCDLVELLVTQGGSMKDITVNYRGSNKLTFTDFTVKKDDLIVVHFDAGDAKCNTAGIGNETKSINEIPKASEGTNYDTAYDWYTTSSGPASTSGTLSLKDAGGNYIDAMMF
;
A
#
# COMPACT_ATOMS: atom_id res chain seq x y z
N MET A 1 -5.06 1.32 -44.02
CA MET A 1 -5.93 0.57 -43.08
C MET A 1 -5.25 0.12 -41.78
N LYS A 2 -3.92 -0.07 -41.71
CA LYS A 2 -3.25 -0.49 -40.46
C LYS A 2 -2.94 0.63 -39.42
N LYS A 3 -3.14 1.92 -39.75
CA LYS A 3 -2.93 3.04 -38.80
C LYS A 3 -4.21 3.53 -38.10
N ALA A 4 -5.40 3.19 -38.61
CA ALA A 4 -6.67 3.63 -38.01
C ALA A 4 -7.16 2.69 -36.89
N LEU A 5 -6.78 1.40 -36.93
CA LEU A 5 -7.21 0.41 -35.94
C LEU A 5 -6.44 0.55 -34.61
N LEU A 6 -5.21 1.09 -34.65
CA LEU A 6 -4.37 1.27 -33.46
C LEU A 6 -4.82 2.45 -32.59
N LEU A 7 -5.49 3.45 -33.18
CA LEU A 7 -5.95 4.64 -32.46
C LEU A 7 -7.28 4.41 -31.69
N LEU A 8 -8.12 3.49 -32.15
CA LEU A 8 -9.40 3.15 -31.50
C LEU A 8 -9.24 2.27 -30.26
N PHE A 9 -8.18 1.46 -30.21
CA PHE A 9 -7.90 0.58 -29.07
C PHE A 9 -7.32 1.34 -27.86
N PHE A 10 -6.67 2.49 -28.10
CA PHE A 10 -6.03 3.27 -27.03
C PHE A 10 -6.99 4.11 -26.18
N CYS A 11 -8.18 4.49 -26.71
CA CYS A 11 -9.12 5.34 -25.98
C CYS A 11 -10.06 4.58 -25.02
N VAL A 12 -10.29 3.28 -25.22
CA VAL A 12 -11.25 2.51 -24.41
C VAL A 12 -10.62 1.93 -23.13
N VAL A 13 -9.30 1.76 -23.11
CA VAL A 13 -8.62 1.04 -22.01
C VAL A 13 -8.07 1.97 -20.92
N TYR A 14 -7.80 3.24 -21.21
CA TYR A 14 -7.00 4.10 -20.32
C TYR A 14 -7.61 5.46 -19.92
N GLY A 15 -8.92 5.69 -20.08
CA GLY A 15 -9.64 6.75 -19.35
C GLY A 15 -8.98 8.14 -19.28
N LEU A 16 -8.27 8.58 -20.33
CA LEU A 16 -7.71 9.93 -20.43
C LEU A 16 -8.59 10.78 -21.35
N ALA A 17 -9.15 11.87 -20.81
CA ALA A 17 -9.85 12.87 -21.59
C ALA A 17 -8.85 13.85 -22.22
N VAL A 18 -8.56 13.71 -23.51
CA VAL A 18 -8.04 14.81 -24.35
C VAL A 18 -8.70 14.74 -25.74
N ALA A 19 -9.06 15.91 -26.27
CA ALA A 19 -9.98 16.14 -27.39
C ALA A 19 -9.57 15.48 -28.73
N GLY A 20 -10.54 14.87 -29.43
CA GLY A 20 -10.39 14.54 -30.86
C GLY A 20 -11.12 13.35 -31.48
N CYS A 21 -12.16 12.75 -30.88
CA CYS A 21 -12.85 11.60 -31.48
C CYS A 21 -14.20 11.99 -32.15
N PRO A 22 -14.46 11.64 -33.43
CA PRO A 22 -15.71 11.95 -34.11
C PRO A 22 -16.81 10.92 -33.80
N THR A 23 -18.03 11.39 -33.52
CA THR A 23 -19.22 10.59 -33.27
C THR A 23 -20.11 10.51 -34.53
N GLY A 24 -20.36 9.30 -35.05
CA GLY A 24 -21.39 9.06 -36.07
C GLY A 24 -21.67 7.56 -36.26
N PRO A 25 -22.95 7.14 -36.39
CA PRO A 25 -23.32 5.73 -36.45
C PRO A 25 -23.35 5.20 -37.90
N VAL A 26 -23.19 3.89 -38.09
CA VAL A 26 -23.59 3.25 -39.36
C VAL A 26 -24.26 1.91 -39.10
N ASP A 27 -25.43 1.79 -39.72
CA ASP A 27 -26.51 0.84 -39.53
C ASP A 27 -26.26 -0.58 -40.07
N GLU A 28 -26.93 -1.55 -39.43
CA GLU A 28 -27.22 -2.90 -39.93
C GLU A 28 -28.42 -2.92 -40.89
N LYS A 29 -28.32 -3.73 -41.96
CA LYS A 29 -29.37 -4.46 -42.72
C LYS A 29 -28.69 -5.08 -43.96
N SER A 30 -29.02 -6.25 -44.53
CA SER A 30 -30.02 -7.30 -44.29
C SER A 30 -29.74 -8.46 -45.28
N ASN A 31 -30.12 -9.71 -44.94
CA ASN A 31 -30.82 -10.75 -45.74
C ASN A 31 -30.52 -10.95 -47.26
N ASP A 32 -30.61 -12.13 -47.89
CA ASP A 32 -31.02 -13.51 -47.59
C ASP A 32 -30.91 -14.31 -48.93
N ALA A 33 -31.08 -15.63 -48.85
CA ALA A 33 -31.62 -16.54 -49.88
C ALA A 33 -30.71 -17.31 -50.87
N ALA A 34 -30.62 -18.60 -50.53
CA ALA A 34 -30.47 -19.85 -51.28
C ALA A 34 -30.83 -19.91 -52.78
N THR A 35 -30.19 -20.83 -53.53
CA THR A 35 -30.80 -22.08 -54.06
C THR A 35 -29.79 -22.99 -54.78
N LYS A 36 -30.16 -24.28 -54.83
CA LYS A 36 -29.48 -25.49 -55.33
C LYS A 36 -29.47 -25.59 -56.87
N ASP A 37 -28.54 -26.36 -57.44
CA ASP A 37 -28.82 -27.63 -58.14
C ASP A 37 -27.58 -28.13 -58.93
N GLU A 38 -27.71 -29.35 -59.42
CA GLU A 38 -26.74 -30.44 -59.48
C GLU A 38 -26.23 -30.73 -60.92
N VAL A 39 -25.28 -31.67 -61.01
CA VAL A 39 -24.98 -32.64 -62.10
C VAL A 39 -23.83 -32.39 -63.12
N VAL A 40 -22.98 -33.44 -63.20
CA VAL A 40 -22.23 -34.07 -64.35
C VAL A 40 -20.70 -33.81 -64.48
N GLN A 41 -19.92 -34.85 -64.13
CA GLN A 41 -18.82 -35.57 -64.85
C GLN A 41 -18.23 -34.93 -66.14
N LYS A 42 -16.98 -35.10 -66.62
CA LYS A 42 -15.79 -35.95 -66.36
C LYS A 42 -14.70 -35.57 -67.43
N ASP A 43 -13.45 -35.96 -67.17
CA ASP A 43 -12.28 -36.15 -68.09
C ASP A 43 -11.40 -34.98 -68.60
N GLU A 44 -10.17 -34.98 -68.06
CA GLU A 44 -8.85 -35.19 -68.70
C GLU A 44 -8.22 -34.26 -69.77
N THR A 45 -6.87 -34.21 -69.64
CA THR A 45 -5.77 -33.83 -70.57
C THR A 45 -5.40 -32.36 -70.69
N LYS A 46 -4.17 -31.95 -71.02
CA LYS A 46 -2.76 -32.36 -70.82
C LYS A 46 -1.95 -31.24 -71.52
N ASP A 47 -0.73 -30.97 -71.04
CA ASP A 47 0.38 -30.27 -71.69
C ASP A 47 0.46 -28.72 -71.63
N GLU A 48 1.69 -28.30 -71.30
CA GLU A 48 2.31 -26.97 -71.11
C GLU A 48 2.50 -26.20 -72.47
N PRO A 49 3.40 -25.19 -72.67
CA PRO A 49 4.24 -24.36 -71.77
C PRO A 49 4.36 -22.84 -72.17
N LYS A 50 5.17 -22.12 -71.37
CA LYS A 50 6.18 -21.09 -71.74
C LYS A 50 5.79 -19.60 -71.68
N THR A 51 6.49 -18.85 -70.82
CA THR A 51 7.27 -17.62 -71.16
C THR A 51 8.08 -17.10 -69.95
N GLU A 52 9.41 -17.13 -70.07
CA GLU A 52 10.41 -16.24 -69.41
C GLU A 52 10.56 -14.94 -70.27
N PRO A 53 11.26 -13.82 -69.88
CA PRO A 53 12.55 -13.80 -69.13
C PRO A 53 12.95 -12.53 -68.29
N ALA A 54 14.09 -12.68 -67.58
CA ALA A 54 15.27 -11.78 -67.42
C ALA A 54 15.37 -10.57 -66.42
N ALA A 55 16.37 -10.73 -65.52
CA ALA A 55 17.57 -9.87 -65.25
C ALA A 55 17.57 -8.65 -64.27
N GLU A 56 18.26 -8.83 -63.12
CA GLU A 56 19.42 -8.09 -62.49
C GLU A 56 19.49 -6.53 -62.41
N PRO A 57 20.25 -5.89 -61.44
CA PRO A 57 21.61 -6.25 -61.02
C PRO A 57 22.09 -5.97 -59.55
N ASN A 58 23.35 -6.39 -59.36
CA ASN A 58 24.35 -6.43 -58.28
C ASN A 58 24.77 -5.10 -57.58
N ALA A 59 25.21 -5.17 -56.30
CA ALA A 59 26.34 -4.40 -55.70
C ALA A 59 26.63 -4.75 -54.22
N GLU A 60 27.88 -5.12 -53.90
CA GLU A 60 28.50 -5.19 -52.56
C GLU A 60 28.77 -3.79 -51.95
N PRO A 61 29.14 -3.71 -50.65
CA PRO A 61 30.57 -3.46 -50.35
C PRO A 61 31.14 -4.17 -49.10
N ALA A 62 32.48 -4.19 -49.05
CA ALA A 62 33.37 -4.86 -48.11
C ALA A 62 33.78 -4.06 -46.84
N ALA A 63 34.46 -4.78 -45.93
CA ALA A 63 35.51 -4.37 -44.96
C ALA A 63 35.15 -4.15 -43.46
N GLU A 64 35.96 -4.81 -42.61
CA GLU A 64 35.99 -4.83 -41.12
C GLU A 64 36.38 -3.48 -40.46
N PRO A 65 36.32 -3.35 -39.12
CA PRO A 65 37.51 -3.71 -38.32
C PRO A 65 37.24 -4.41 -36.98
N LYS A 66 38.24 -5.21 -36.57
CA LYS A 66 38.53 -5.66 -35.20
C LYS A 66 38.89 -4.48 -34.29
N ASP A 67 38.48 -4.53 -33.03
CA ASP A 67 39.21 -3.90 -31.92
C ASP A 67 38.91 -4.63 -30.58
N GLU A 68 39.98 -5.11 -29.94
CA GLU A 68 40.08 -5.50 -28.53
C GLU A 68 39.97 -4.27 -27.61
N PRO A 69 39.48 -4.41 -26.37
CA PRO A 69 39.94 -3.59 -25.27
C PRO A 69 40.91 -4.37 -24.38
N ALA A 70 42.09 -3.77 -24.23
CA ALA A 70 43.18 -4.19 -23.37
C ALA A 70 42.91 -4.01 -21.86
N ALA A 71 43.81 -4.63 -21.11
CA ALA A 71 43.98 -4.76 -19.68
C ALA A 71 43.91 -3.51 -18.77
N GLU A 72 43.45 -3.79 -17.54
CA GLU A 72 43.91 -3.30 -16.21
C GLU A 72 43.45 -1.93 -15.64
N PRO A 73 43.33 -1.74 -14.30
CA PRO A 73 44.16 -2.36 -13.26
C PRO A 73 43.49 -2.95 -12.00
N SER A 74 44.23 -3.89 -11.41
CA SER A 74 44.20 -4.28 -10.00
C SER A 74 44.73 -3.16 -9.11
N THR A 75 43.99 -2.79 -8.08
CA THR A 75 44.54 -2.13 -6.88
C THR A 75 43.82 -2.65 -5.63
N GLU A 76 44.51 -3.49 -4.87
CA GLU A 76 44.29 -3.66 -3.42
C GLU A 76 44.54 -2.33 -2.69
N PRO A 77 43.89 -2.15 -1.54
CA PRO A 77 44.58 -1.58 -0.39
C PRO A 77 44.64 -2.60 0.75
N ALA A 78 45.87 -3.00 1.09
CA ALA A 78 46.20 -3.59 2.36
C ALA A 78 46.45 -2.50 3.44
N ALA A 79 46.23 -2.91 4.68
CA ALA A 79 46.73 -2.37 5.95
C ALA A 79 45.91 -1.31 6.70
N GLU A 80 45.67 -1.66 7.96
CA GLU A 80 45.01 -0.98 9.08
C GLU A 80 45.59 0.40 9.41
N PRO A 81 44.88 1.15 10.27
CA PRO A 81 45.55 1.58 11.50
C PRO A 81 44.81 1.09 12.75
N ASN A 82 45.58 0.36 13.54
CA ASN A 82 45.34 -0.05 14.90
C ASN A 82 45.67 1.14 15.84
N THR A 83 44.69 1.71 16.55
CA THR A 83 44.90 2.41 17.83
C THR A 83 43.58 2.50 18.61
N GLU A 84 43.56 1.86 19.78
CA GLU A 84 42.59 2.06 20.86
C GLU A 84 42.45 3.54 21.26
N PRO A 85 41.33 3.90 21.89
CA PRO A 85 41.47 4.33 23.28
C PRO A 85 40.56 3.55 24.23
N ALA A 86 41.21 2.91 25.20
CA ALA A 86 40.60 2.45 26.43
C ALA A 86 40.23 3.63 27.34
N VAL A 87 39.35 3.32 28.30
CA VAL A 87 38.99 4.02 29.55
C VAL A 87 37.64 4.76 29.54
N GLU A 88 36.68 4.12 30.22
CA GLU A 88 35.40 4.65 30.69
C GLU A 88 35.55 5.87 31.60
N PRO A 89 34.46 6.63 31.78
CA PRO A 89 34.11 7.09 33.12
C PRO A 89 32.75 6.54 33.55
N SER A 90 32.81 5.63 34.52
CA SER A 90 31.80 5.50 35.58
C SER A 90 31.78 6.78 36.41
N THR A 91 30.60 7.37 36.63
CA THR A 91 30.06 7.82 37.93
C THR A 91 28.73 8.55 37.76
N GLU A 92 27.75 8.17 38.58
CA GLU A 92 26.45 8.81 38.77
C GLU A 92 26.58 10.28 39.23
N PRO A 93 25.49 11.06 39.09
CA PRO A 93 25.10 11.97 40.17
C PRO A 93 23.69 11.67 40.67
N THR A 94 23.61 11.03 41.83
CA THR A 94 22.54 11.23 42.81
C THR A 94 22.68 12.61 43.45
N ALA A 95 21.65 13.46 43.39
CA ALA A 95 21.13 14.31 44.48
C ALA A 95 20.23 15.43 43.94
N GLU A 96 19.05 15.54 44.54
CA GLU A 96 18.09 16.64 44.42
C GLU A 96 18.69 18.00 44.83
N PRO A 97 18.04 19.10 44.42
CA PRO A 97 17.87 20.23 45.33
C PRO A 97 16.39 20.52 45.59
N SER A 98 15.97 20.24 46.82
CA SER A 98 14.89 20.97 47.50
C SER A 98 15.47 22.24 48.11
N THR A 99 14.87 23.40 47.84
CA THR A 99 14.45 24.42 48.82
C THR A 99 13.79 25.62 48.12
N GLU A 100 12.68 26.08 48.69
CA GLU A 100 11.94 27.32 48.39
C GLU A 100 12.82 28.58 48.36
N PRO A 101 12.27 29.69 47.82
CA PRO A 101 12.01 30.80 48.73
C PRO A 101 10.62 31.42 48.60
N ALA A 102 9.94 31.54 49.74
CA ALA A 102 8.86 32.47 49.98
C ALA A 102 9.40 33.90 50.18
N ALA A 103 8.73 34.90 49.57
CA ALA A 103 8.32 36.18 50.17
C ALA A 103 7.97 37.21 49.08
N GLU A 104 6.77 37.77 49.19
CA GLU A 104 6.26 38.92 48.42
C GLU A 104 7.14 40.18 48.56
N PRO A 105 6.87 41.19 47.73
CA PRO A 105 6.41 42.43 48.36
C PRO A 105 5.14 43.01 47.73
N SER A 106 4.20 43.33 48.61
CA SER A 106 3.13 44.31 48.43
C SER A 106 3.70 45.73 48.24
N ALA A 107 3.17 46.47 47.26
CA ALA A 107 2.94 47.92 47.35
C ALA A 107 2.06 48.40 46.18
N GLU A 108 0.88 48.91 46.51
CA GLU A 108 0.06 49.81 45.66
C GLU A 108 0.84 51.11 45.36
N PRO A 109 0.38 51.91 44.38
CA PRO A 109 -0.08 53.22 44.79
C PRO A 109 -1.45 53.62 44.23
N THR A 110 -2.17 54.32 45.11
CA THR A 110 -3.42 55.05 44.94
C THR A 110 -3.33 56.23 43.97
N ALA A 111 -4.49 56.59 43.42
CA ALA A 111 -4.76 57.78 42.63
C ALA A 111 -4.42 59.11 43.33
N ASP A 112 -4.02 60.13 42.56
CA ASP A 112 -4.54 61.50 42.70
C ASP A 112 -4.43 62.28 41.39
N ALA A 113 -5.37 63.20 41.22
CA ALA A 113 -5.72 63.98 40.05
C ALA A 113 -4.75 65.14 39.73
N GLY A 114 -4.79 65.62 38.48
CA GLY A 114 -4.12 66.85 38.07
C GLY A 114 -4.38 67.21 36.61
N THR A 115 -5.26 68.17 36.41
CA THR A 115 -5.72 68.85 35.19
C THR A 115 -4.64 69.35 34.22
N GLU A 116 -5.00 69.29 32.92
CA GLU A 116 -4.83 70.34 31.87
C GLU A 116 -3.40 70.74 31.47
N VAL A 117 -2.98 70.51 30.21
CA VAL A 117 -3.02 71.45 29.06
C VAL A 117 -2.63 70.70 27.76
N VAL A 118 -3.34 70.98 26.66
CA VAL A 118 -3.00 70.63 25.26
C VAL A 118 -2.07 71.72 24.68
N PRO A 119 -1.06 71.40 23.86
CA PRO A 119 -1.24 71.62 22.43
C PRO A 119 -0.64 70.53 21.51
N GLU A 120 -1.51 70.11 20.59
CA GLU A 120 -1.31 69.84 19.17
C GLU A 120 0.12 69.97 18.57
N GLY A 121 0.60 68.90 17.93
CA GLY A 121 1.81 68.86 17.13
C GLY A 121 1.91 67.58 16.29
N THR A 122 1.90 67.76 14.97
CA THR A 122 1.69 66.82 13.87
C THR A 122 2.89 65.94 13.47
N ASN A 123 2.59 64.75 12.92
CA ASN A 123 3.38 63.90 11.99
C ASN A 123 4.69 63.29 12.56
N THR A 124 5.10 62.04 12.30
CA THR A 124 5.01 61.24 11.07
C THR A 124 5.29 59.78 11.41
N GLU A 125 4.59 58.90 10.70
CA GLU A 125 4.92 57.52 10.34
C GLU A 125 6.39 57.09 10.52
N GLY A 126 6.56 56.00 11.25
CA GLY A 126 7.82 55.28 11.42
C GLY A 126 7.50 53.89 11.96
N THR A 127 7.03 53.01 11.07
CA THR A 127 6.80 51.58 11.33
C THR A 127 8.13 50.94 11.72
N THR A 128 8.37 50.89 13.03
CA THR A 128 9.36 50.01 13.62
C THR A 128 8.59 48.79 14.12
N THR A 129 8.89 47.63 13.56
CA THR A 129 8.47 46.34 14.10
C THR A 129 9.14 46.19 15.46
N ASP A 130 8.47 46.66 16.51
CA ASP A 130 8.85 46.34 17.88
C ASP A 130 8.69 44.84 18.04
N SER A 131 9.83 44.15 18.03
CA SER A 131 9.92 42.71 18.25
C SER A 131 9.73 42.48 19.74
N ASN A 132 8.54 42.77 20.28
CA ASN A 132 8.22 42.48 21.66
C ASN A 132 7.91 40.97 21.74
N PRO A 133 8.80 40.14 22.33
CA PRO A 133 8.60 38.69 22.45
C PRO A 133 7.44 38.32 23.40
N ASN A 134 6.79 39.31 24.03
CA ASN A 134 5.65 39.15 24.93
C ASN A 134 4.34 39.73 24.37
N ALA A 135 4.25 40.07 23.09
CA ALA A 135 2.98 40.50 22.51
C ALA A 135 1.95 39.35 22.62
N GLN A 136 0.97 39.54 23.49
CA GLN A 136 -0.12 38.58 23.71
C GLN A 136 -1.29 38.89 22.76
N PRO A 137 -2.07 37.87 22.37
CA PRO A 137 -3.31 38.11 21.68
C PRO A 137 -4.27 38.95 22.56
N ASP A 138 -5.03 39.85 21.95
CA ASP A 138 -6.00 40.69 22.65
C ASP A 138 -7.27 39.87 22.96
N PRO A 139 -7.67 39.72 24.23
CA PRO A 139 -8.91 39.03 24.59
C PRO A 139 -10.16 39.59 23.88
N ASN A 140 -10.18 40.86 23.46
CA ASN A 140 -11.29 41.44 22.69
C ASN A 140 -11.51 40.73 21.35
N ALA A 141 -10.47 40.13 20.78
CA ALA A 141 -10.57 39.34 19.56
C ALA A 141 -11.51 38.14 19.72
N ALA A 142 -11.64 37.59 20.92
CA ALA A 142 -12.62 36.52 21.20
C ALA A 142 -14.06 36.99 20.90
N THR A 143 -14.42 38.22 21.31
CA THR A 143 -15.74 38.79 21.05
C THR A 143 -15.95 39.12 19.56
N GLN A 144 -14.91 39.61 18.89
CA GLN A 144 -14.93 39.84 17.44
C GLN A 144 -15.14 38.52 16.69
N ILE A 145 -14.41 37.47 17.06
CA ILE A 145 -14.55 36.13 16.50
C ILE A 145 -15.97 35.60 16.73
N THR A 146 -16.57 35.76 17.92
CA THR A 146 -17.98 35.40 18.16
C THR A 146 -18.92 36.08 17.14
N SER A 147 -18.75 37.39 16.93
CA SER A 147 -19.56 38.15 15.97
C SER A 147 -19.38 37.66 14.53
N VAL A 148 -18.14 37.37 14.13
CA VAL A 148 -17.83 36.83 12.80
C VAL A 148 -18.41 35.43 12.62
N ARG A 149 -18.31 34.55 13.62
CA ARG A 149 -18.95 33.22 13.60
C ARG A 149 -20.48 33.31 13.50
N GLY A 150 -21.07 34.37 14.07
CA GLY A 150 -22.49 34.73 13.91
C GLY A 150 -22.88 35.21 12.49
N GLY A 151 -21.92 35.36 11.57
CA GLY A 151 -22.15 35.74 10.17
C GLY A 151 -21.96 37.23 9.88
N THR A 152 -21.46 38.01 10.84
CA THR A 152 -21.25 39.46 10.66
C THR A 152 -19.82 39.75 10.20
N ALA A 153 -19.66 40.39 9.04
CA ALA A 153 -18.35 40.89 8.61
C ALA A 153 -17.80 41.93 9.60
N GLY A 154 -16.50 41.89 9.87
CA GLY A 154 -15.90 42.74 10.89
C GLY A 154 -14.41 42.52 11.08
N ASP A 155 -13.80 43.39 11.87
CA ASP A 155 -12.37 43.32 12.18
C ASP A 155 -12.10 42.27 13.26
N ILE A 156 -11.05 41.48 13.06
CA ILE A 156 -10.43 40.63 14.07
C ILE A 156 -9.04 41.20 14.31
N THR A 157 -8.79 41.70 15.51
CA THR A 157 -7.56 42.43 15.83
C THR A 157 -6.73 41.69 16.86
N LYS A 158 -5.44 41.49 16.59
CA LYS A 158 -4.46 40.85 17.47
C LYS A 158 -4.87 39.45 17.95
N ALA A 159 -5.34 38.60 17.05
CA ALA A 159 -5.60 37.19 17.34
C ALA A 159 -4.36 36.33 17.02
N ALA A 160 -4.08 35.28 17.80
CA ALA A 160 -2.94 34.41 17.56
C ALA A 160 -3.27 33.36 16.51
N VAL A 161 -2.37 33.16 15.55
CA VAL A 161 -2.41 32.05 14.60
C VAL A 161 -2.01 30.77 15.32
N THR A 162 -2.99 29.91 15.60
CA THR A 162 -2.78 28.67 16.39
C THR A 162 -2.48 27.45 15.55
N PHE A 163 -2.86 27.47 14.27
CA PHE A 163 -2.66 26.33 13.38
C PHE A 163 -2.61 26.76 11.91
N ILE A 164 -1.69 26.16 11.15
CA ILE A 164 -1.65 26.25 9.69
C ILE A 164 -2.21 24.95 9.11
N LYS A 165 -3.31 25.06 8.39
CA LYS A 165 -3.95 23.94 7.73
C LYS A 165 -3.49 23.85 6.28
N ALA A 166 -2.72 22.81 5.96
CA ALA A 166 -2.34 22.50 4.59
C ALA A 166 -3.54 21.96 3.78
N LYS A 167 -3.47 22.11 2.45
CA LYS A 167 -4.42 21.52 1.51
C LYS A 167 -4.29 19.99 1.55
N VAL A 168 -5.38 19.30 1.85
CA VAL A 168 -5.45 17.83 1.79
C VAL A 168 -6.83 17.44 1.24
N GLY A 169 -6.85 16.74 0.11
CA GLY A 169 -8.09 16.41 -0.59
C GLY A 169 -8.93 17.66 -0.88
N SER A 170 -10.20 17.61 -0.48
CA SER A 170 -11.14 18.73 -0.64
C SER A 170 -11.03 19.79 0.46
N ASP A 171 -10.42 19.49 1.61
CA ASP A 171 -10.29 20.45 2.70
C ASP A 171 -9.48 21.67 2.22
N PRO A 172 -9.94 22.91 2.43
CA PRO A 172 -9.20 24.11 2.04
C PRO A 172 -7.94 24.28 2.88
N GLU A 173 -6.95 24.96 2.30
CA GLU A 173 -5.80 25.47 3.04
C GLU A 173 -6.13 26.81 3.69
N GLY A 174 -5.36 27.14 4.74
CA GLY A 174 -5.54 28.39 5.47
C GLY A 174 -4.96 28.31 6.87
N PHE A 175 -5.40 29.20 7.74
CA PHE A 175 -4.92 29.30 9.11
C PHE A 175 -6.07 29.48 10.10
N ILE A 176 -5.82 29.17 11.36
CA ILE A 176 -6.80 29.33 12.45
C ILE A 176 -6.30 30.42 13.38
N VAL A 177 -7.21 31.30 13.80
CA VAL A 177 -6.93 32.33 14.80
C VAL A 177 -7.76 32.13 16.07
N GLN A 178 -7.13 32.42 17.21
CA GLN A 178 -7.72 32.29 18.55
C GLN A 178 -7.03 33.29 19.49
N ALA A 179 -7.75 33.82 20.48
CA ALA A 179 -7.18 34.78 21.44
C ALA A 179 -7.24 34.35 22.90
N THR A 180 -8.10 33.39 23.22
CA THR A 180 -8.36 32.91 24.58
C THR A 180 -8.33 31.39 24.59
N LYS A 181 -7.95 30.80 25.72
CA LYS A 181 -7.76 29.34 25.85
C LYS A 181 -9.02 28.53 25.53
N THR A 182 -10.18 29.00 25.96
CA THR A 182 -11.50 28.36 25.72
C THR A 182 -12.24 29.01 24.56
N GLY A 183 -11.47 29.51 23.59
CA GLY A 183 -11.91 30.23 22.40
C GLY A 183 -12.94 31.36 22.63
N PRO A 184 -13.71 31.71 21.59
CA PRO A 184 -13.83 31.00 20.31
C PRO A 184 -12.59 31.14 19.42
N ALA A 185 -12.47 30.23 18.46
CA ALA A 185 -11.52 30.29 17.36
C ALA A 185 -12.25 30.31 16.01
N ILE A 186 -11.55 30.68 14.94
CA ILE A 186 -12.12 30.62 13.58
C ILE A 186 -11.06 30.26 12.54
N PHE A 187 -11.46 29.41 11.59
CA PHE A 187 -10.67 29.11 10.40
C PHE A 187 -10.81 30.23 9.35
N VAL A 188 -9.67 30.60 8.76
CA VAL A 188 -9.57 31.58 7.68
C VAL A 188 -8.99 30.86 6.47
N GLU A 189 -9.80 30.72 5.42
CA GLU A 189 -9.36 30.17 4.14
C GLU A 189 -8.41 31.17 3.48
N ALA A 190 -7.22 30.69 3.10
CA ALA A 190 -6.16 31.54 2.57
C ALA A 190 -5.20 30.73 1.71
N ASP A 191 -4.74 31.30 0.61
CA ASP A 191 -3.55 30.81 -0.09
C ASP A 191 -2.31 31.06 0.80
N LEU A 192 -1.77 29.98 1.36
CA LEU A 192 -0.65 30.06 2.30
C LEU A 192 0.64 30.57 1.67
N SER A 193 0.78 30.51 0.34
CA SER A 193 1.93 31.06 -0.37
C SER A 193 1.96 32.58 -0.36
N THR A 194 0.79 33.22 -0.23
CA THR A 194 0.65 34.68 -0.25
C THR A 194 0.35 35.26 1.12
N ALA A 195 -0.32 34.51 2.02
CA ALA A 195 -0.67 34.99 3.35
C ALA A 195 0.54 35.25 4.25
N GLY A 196 1.62 34.48 4.10
CA GLY A 196 2.89 34.70 4.81
C GLY A 196 2.87 34.47 6.33
N VAL A 197 1.76 34.02 6.90
CA VAL A 197 1.58 33.79 8.34
C VAL A 197 2.17 32.46 8.82
N LYS A 198 2.55 32.41 10.09
CA LYS A 198 3.11 31.25 10.79
C LYS A 198 2.37 31.01 12.10
N VAL A 199 2.46 29.78 12.62
CA VAL A 199 1.98 29.49 13.98
C VAL A 199 2.73 30.37 14.98
N GLY A 200 1.99 31.03 15.88
CA GLY A 200 2.53 31.98 16.85
C GLY A 200 2.59 33.43 16.38
N ASP A 201 2.16 33.74 15.15
CA ASP A 201 1.94 35.12 14.73
C ASP A 201 0.69 35.69 15.41
N ILE A 202 0.75 36.95 15.84
CA ILE A 202 -0.40 37.74 16.28
C ILE A 202 -0.81 38.61 15.09
N VAL A 203 -2.04 38.42 14.61
CA VAL A 203 -2.51 39.04 13.37
C VAL A 203 -3.75 39.88 13.55
N SER A 204 -3.89 40.91 12.72
CA SER A 204 -5.10 41.70 12.56
C SER A 204 -5.56 41.65 11.10
N PHE A 205 -6.86 41.55 10.87
CA PHE A 205 -7.46 41.56 9.53
C PHE A 205 -8.95 41.86 9.60
N LYS A 206 -9.54 42.15 8.45
CA LYS A 206 -10.99 42.25 8.29
C LYS A 206 -11.56 40.99 7.66
N ALA A 207 -12.50 40.35 8.34
CA ALA A 207 -13.29 39.26 7.78
C ALA A 207 -14.40 39.83 6.88
N ASP A 208 -14.24 39.70 5.56
CA ASP A 208 -15.14 40.29 4.55
C ASP A 208 -16.32 39.37 4.21
N THR A 209 -16.08 38.06 4.17
CA THR A 209 -17.11 37.08 3.82
C THR A 209 -16.99 35.85 4.70
N ILE A 210 -18.13 35.42 5.25
CA ILE A 210 -18.25 34.28 6.14
C ILE A 210 -19.02 33.19 5.39
N GLY A 211 -18.41 32.02 5.27
CA GLY A 211 -19.00 30.84 4.67
C GLY A 211 -19.47 29.82 5.71
N ASP A 212 -20.32 28.90 5.25
CA ASP A 212 -20.67 27.68 5.97
C ASP A 212 -20.36 26.49 5.06
N ALA A 213 -19.43 25.64 5.48
CA ALA A 213 -19.10 24.42 4.78
C ALA A 213 -19.28 23.24 5.73
N GLN A 214 -20.35 22.45 5.51
CA GLN A 214 -20.67 21.28 6.32
C GLN A 214 -20.77 21.61 7.82
N GLY A 215 -21.41 22.73 8.16
CA GLY A 215 -21.54 23.22 9.54
C GLY A 215 -20.36 24.05 10.02
N ARG A 216 -19.24 24.09 9.29
CA ARG A 216 -18.06 24.88 9.67
C ARG A 216 -18.21 26.34 9.27
N LYS A 217 -18.30 27.24 10.25
CA LYS A 217 -18.28 28.70 10.06
C LYS A 217 -16.84 29.17 9.91
N HIS A 218 -16.53 29.76 8.77
CA HIS A 218 -15.16 30.19 8.47
C HIS A 218 -15.14 31.43 7.59
N VAL A 219 -14.03 32.15 7.64
CA VAL A 219 -13.79 33.30 6.76
C VAL A 219 -13.35 32.77 5.40
N THR A 220 -14.13 33.04 4.35
CA THR A 220 -13.82 32.67 2.96
C THR A 220 -13.12 33.79 2.19
N LYS A 221 -13.23 35.02 2.69
CA LYS A 221 -12.53 36.18 2.14
C LYS A 221 -12.19 37.15 3.26
N TYR A 222 -10.96 37.64 3.25
CA TYR A 222 -10.46 38.64 4.18
C TYR A 222 -9.64 39.71 3.43
N SER A 223 -9.41 40.83 4.12
CA SER A 223 -8.56 41.91 3.63
C SER A 223 -7.78 42.57 4.77
N GLY A 224 -6.73 43.31 4.42
CA GLY A 224 -5.95 44.07 5.40
C GLY A 224 -5.21 43.22 6.43
N LEU A 225 -4.78 42.01 6.06
CA LEU A 225 -4.02 41.14 6.95
C LEU A 225 -2.66 41.76 7.30
N THR A 226 -2.40 41.94 8.59
CA THR A 226 -1.13 42.36 9.17
C THR A 226 -0.64 41.34 10.19
N VAL A 227 0.68 41.19 10.28
CA VAL A 227 1.35 40.49 11.38
C VAL A 227 1.82 41.55 12.36
N ASP A 228 1.13 41.66 13.50
CA ASP A 228 1.38 42.68 14.52
C ASP A 228 2.55 42.27 15.44
N ALA A 229 2.72 40.96 15.66
CA ALA A 229 3.85 40.36 16.37
C ALA A 229 4.02 38.88 15.99
N SER A 230 5.14 38.27 16.40
CA SER A 230 5.46 36.87 16.12
C SER A 230 6.10 36.18 17.31
N GLY A 231 6.04 34.84 17.33
CA GLY A 231 6.73 34.01 18.34
C GLY A 231 5.92 33.73 19.61
N TYR A 232 4.60 33.99 19.59
CA TYR A 232 3.73 33.65 20.71
C TYR A 232 3.67 32.14 20.93
N ASP A 233 3.83 31.70 22.18
CA ASP A 233 3.70 30.28 22.54
C ASP A 233 2.23 29.86 22.60
N VAL A 234 1.75 29.32 21.48
CA VAL A 234 0.37 28.86 21.31
C VAL A 234 -0.05 27.75 22.29
N LYS A 235 0.90 27.08 22.98
CA LYS A 235 0.57 26.09 24.01
C LYS A 235 -0.23 26.70 25.16
N GLN A 236 -0.10 28.01 25.40
CA GLN A 236 -0.89 28.74 26.38
C GLN A 236 -2.39 28.75 26.04
N LEU A 237 -2.75 28.57 24.76
CA LEU A 237 -4.12 28.53 24.26
C LEU A 237 -4.68 27.10 24.12
N VAL A 238 -3.89 26.06 24.37
CA VAL A 238 -4.34 24.67 24.23
C VAL A 238 -5.35 24.31 25.32
N GLN A 239 -6.58 24.00 24.93
CA GLN A 239 -7.62 23.51 25.83
C GLN A 239 -7.54 21.99 25.99
N ASP A 240 -7.43 21.50 27.23
CA ASP A 240 -7.57 20.08 27.52
C ASP A 240 -9.06 19.71 27.56
N VAL A 241 -9.49 18.91 26.58
CA VAL A 241 -10.87 18.45 26.42
C VAL A 241 -11.03 16.98 26.77
N THR A 242 -10.04 16.35 27.41
CA THR A 242 -10.06 14.92 27.76
C THR A 242 -11.31 14.54 28.56
N SER A 243 -11.72 15.38 29.52
CA SER A 243 -12.87 15.13 30.39
C SER A 243 -14.15 15.86 29.97
N SER A 244 -14.14 16.60 28.85
CA SER A 244 -15.34 17.27 28.34
C SER A 244 -16.39 16.25 27.93
N THR A 245 -17.65 16.46 28.32
CA THR A 245 -18.76 15.52 28.06
C THR A 245 -19.63 15.94 26.87
N ASP A 246 -19.36 17.11 26.30
CA ASP A 246 -20.25 17.80 25.37
C ASP A 246 -19.60 18.16 24.03
N LEU A 247 -18.37 17.73 23.74
CA LEU A 247 -17.67 18.04 22.48
C LEU A 247 -18.48 17.74 21.21
N VAL A 248 -19.37 16.74 21.28
CA VAL A 248 -20.26 16.37 20.17
C VAL A 248 -21.57 17.14 20.21
N SER A 249 -22.17 17.34 21.40
CA SER A 249 -23.48 17.99 21.55
C SER A 249 -23.42 19.52 21.50
N ALA A 250 -22.28 20.11 21.85
CA ALA A 250 -21.99 21.53 21.87
C ALA A 250 -20.80 21.87 20.95
N LEU A 251 -20.67 21.16 19.82
CA LEU A 251 -19.53 21.30 18.89
C LEU A 251 -19.34 22.75 18.38
N ASP A 252 -20.41 23.54 18.34
CA ASP A 252 -20.34 24.96 17.98
C ASP A 252 -19.49 25.77 18.98
N ASP A 253 -19.35 25.33 20.24
CA ASP A 253 -18.50 26.03 21.20
C ASP A 253 -17.02 25.74 20.95
N TYR A 254 -16.69 24.55 20.45
CA TYR A 254 -15.30 24.08 20.30
C TYR A 254 -14.72 24.23 18.90
N GLU A 255 -15.54 24.51 17.89
CA GLU A 255 -15.10 24.52 16.49
C GLU A 255 -13.88 25.43 16.26
N SER A 256 -12.86 24.86 15.60
CA SER A 256 -11.56 25.46 15.29
C SER A 256 -10.65 25.70 16.50
N GLU A 257 -11.08 25.47 17.73
CA GLU A 257 -10.24 25.70 18.91
C GLU A 257 -9.04 24.76 18.94
N LEU A 258 -7.91 25.25 19.43
CA LEU A 258 -6.71 24.45 19.65
C LEU A 258 -6.93 23.57 20.89
N VAL A 259 -7.05 22.26 20.68
CA VAL A 259 -7.38 21.30 21.74
C VAL A 259 -6.28 20.24 21.92
N THR A 260 -6.22 19.67 23.12
CA THR A 260 -5.52 18.43 23.44
C THR A 260 -6.49 17.43 24.06
N PHE A 261 -6.28 16.14 23.80
CA PHE A 261 -7.00 15.10 24.52
C PHE A 261 -6.18 13.82 24.65
N LYS A 262 -6.49 13.05 25.68
CA LYS A 262 -6.06 11.66 25.84
C LYS A 262 -7.25 10.73 25.72
N GLY A 263 -7.06 9.59 25.09
CA GLY A 263 -8.13 8.64 24.88
C GLY A 263 -7.67 7.32 24.30
N LYS A 264 -8.62 6.55 23.80
CA LYS A 264 -8.41 5.25 23.17
C LYS A 264 -9.06 5.23 21.80
N VAL A 265 -8.34 4.75 20.80
CA VAL A 265 -8.90 4.52 19.47
C VAL A 265 -9.86 3.34 19.56
N SER A 266 -11.16 3.62 19.59
CA SER A 266 -12.21 2.63 19.87
C SER A 266 -12.88 2.10 18.60
N GLY A 267 -12.88 2.89 17.52
CA GLY A 267 -13.42 2.51 16.21
C GLY A 267 -12.37 1.97 15.24
N ASP A 268 -12.83 1.32 14.17
CA ASP A 268 -11.94 0.92 13.07
C ASP A 268 -11.46 2.15 12.30
N VAL A 269 -10.20 2.13 11.86
CA VAL A 269 -9.60 3.20 11.08
C VAL A 269 -10.04 3.07 9.64
N THR A 270 -10.74 4.09 9.13
CA THR A 270 -11.37 4.10 7.80
C THR A 270 -11.06 5.40 7.06
N GLY A 271 -11.21 5.39 5.74
CA GLY A 271 -11.07 6.61 4.93
C GLY A 271 -12.10 7.67 5.33
N ALA A 272 -11.67 8.93 5.42
CA ALA A 272 -12.46 10.04 5.96
C ALA A 272 -12.40 11.29 5.05
N GLY A 273 -12.72 11.08 3.77
CA GLY A 273 -12.49 12.05 2.68
C GLY A 273 -11.14 11.81 2.01
N GLY A 274 -10.93 12.44 0.85
CA GLY A 274 -9.68 12.24 0.09
C GLY A 274 -8.45 12.63 0.90
N GLY A 275 -7.51 11.70 1.07
CA GLY A 275 -6.24 11.94 1.76
C GLY A 275 -6.31 11.92 3.29
N TYR A 276 -7.41 11.46 3.89
CA TYR A 276 -7.58 11.37 5.35
C TYR A 276 -8.04 9.98 5.80
N LYS A 277 -7.58 9.57 6.98
CA LYS A 277 -8.13 8.46 7.76
C LYS A 277 -8.73 8.99 9.06
N ALA A 278 -9.76 8.34 9.56
CA ALA A 278 -10.32 8.64 10.88
C ALA A 278 -10.76 7.37 11.61
N ALA A 279 -10.77 7.46 12.93
CA ALA A 279 -11.38 6.47 13.81
C ALA A 279 -12.09 7.16 14.96
N GLN A 280 -13.12 6.49 15.49
CA GLN A 280 -13.73 6.89 16.75
C GLN A 280 -12.69 6.83 17.86
N VAL A 281 -12.71 7.84 18.73
CA VAL A 281 -11.90 7.88 19.94
C VAL A 281 -12.81 8.01 21.16
N ASP A 282 -12.51 7.23 22.20
CA ASP A 282 -13.13 7.36 23.50
C ASP A 282 -12.18 8.15 24.41
N THR A 283 -12.70 9.16 25.09
CA THR A 283 -12.02 9.91 26.13
C THR A 283 -12.64 9.59 27.50
N THR A 284 -12.13 10.18 28.58
CA THR A 284 -12.76 10.02 29.90
C THR A 284 -14.14 10.68 29.98
N GLY A 285 -14.37 11.76 29.20
CA GLY A 285 -15.65 12.46 29.15
C GLY A 285 -16.65 11.89 28.13
N ILE A 286 -16.19 11.26 27.05
CA ILE A 286 -17.03 10.74 25.97
C ILE A 286 -16.59 9.33 25.58
N THR A 287 -17.45 8.33 25.79
CA THR A 287 -17.18 6.93 25.46
C THR A 287 -18.26 6.37 24.54
N GLY A 288 -17.87 5.65 23.49
CA GLY A 288 -18.82 4.96 22.61
C GLY A 288 -19.60 5.86 21.64
N ASN A 289 -19.24 7.15 21.54
CA ASN A 289 -19.93 8.11 20.67
C ASN A 289 -19.25 8.21 19.30
N ALA A 290 -19.92 7.72 18.26
CA ALA A 290 -19.42 7.77 16.88
C ALA A 290 -19.22 9.19 16.31
N GLY A 291 -19.75 10.22 16.98
CA GLY A 291 -19.60 11.62 16.63
C GLY A 291 -18.25 12.22 17.01
N LEU A 292 -17.42 11.54 17.83
CA LEU A 292 -16.07 11.99 18.15
C LEU A 292 -15.04 11.12 17.41
N LYS A 293 -14.31 11.70 16.46
CA LYS A 293 -13.33 10.97 15.65
C LYS A 293 -12.00 11.73 15.56
N LEU A 294 -10.88 11.06 15.84
CA LEU A 294 -9.58 11.62 15.45
C LEU A 294 -9.41 11.43 13.95
N ARG A 295 -9.20 12.53 13.21
CA ARG A 295 -9.02 12.54 11.75
C ARG A 295 -7.60 13.01 11.43
N LEU A 296 -6.84 12.20 10.71
CA LEU A 296 -5.44 12.47 10.37
C LEU A 296 -5.23 12.35 8.86
N PRO A 297 -4.35 13.16 8.26
CA PRO A 297 -3.86 12.91 6.91
C PRO A 297 -3.36 11.46 6.79
N GLU A 298 -3.64 10.80 5.67
CA GLU A 298 -3.24 9.42 5.39
C GLU A 298 -1.74 9.19 5.63
N THR A 299 -0.92 10.14 5.17
CA THR A 299 0.53 10.10 5.33
C THR A 299 0.96 10.09 6.80
N ILE A 300 0.23 10.75 7.70
CA ILE A 300 0.51 10.76 9.13
C ILE A 300 -0.02 9.49 9.77
N ALA A 301 -1.28 9.12 9.48
CA ALA A 301 -1.91 7.91 10.02
C ALA A 301 -1.07 6.66 9.72
N ASP A 302 -0.56 6.53 8.50
CA ASP A 302 0.27 5.40 8.10
C ASP A 302 1.66 5.43 8.73
N ALA A 303 2.27 6.61 8.84
CA ALA A 303 3.59 6.76 9.43
C ALA A 303 3.64 6.42 10.93
N ILE A 304 2.54 6.58 11.66
CA ILE A 304 2.47 6.31 13.10
C ILE A 304 1.81 4.97 13.44
N GLY A 305 1.27 4.24 12.45
CA GLY A 305 0.50 3.03 12.72
C GLY A 305 -0.84 3.27 13.40
N PHE A 306 -1.57 4.30 12.97
CA PHE A 306 -2.88 4.63 13.53
C PHE A 306 -3.83 3.43 13.39
N ALA A 307 -4.16 2.81 14.52
CA ALA A 307 -4.92 1.58 14.60
C ALA A 307 -5.87 1.56 15.80
N LYS A 308 -6.94 0.79 15.66
CA LYS A 308 -7.89 0.52 16.75
C LYS A 308 -7.18 -0.18 17.91
N GLY A 309 -7.55 0.20 19.13
CA GLY A 309 -7.04 -0.39 20.36
C GLY A 309 -5.86 0.37 20.96
N CYS A 310 -5.19 1.24 20.20
CA CYS A 310 -4.15 2.11 20.73
C CYS A 310 -4.71 3.14 21.72
N ASP A 311 -3.95 3.43 22.76
CA ASP A 311 -4.09 4.67 23.51
C ASP A 311 -3.50 5.81 22.66
N VAL A 312 -4.16 6.96 22.66
CA VAL A 312 -3.81 8.11 21.83
C VAL A 312 -3.78 9.39 22.65
N GLU A 313 -2.76 10.21 22.43
CA GLU A 313 -2.65 11.59 22.89
C GLU A 313 -2.55 12.50 21.67
N LEU A 314 -3.53 13.38 21.46
CA LEU A 314 -3.36 14.55 20.61
C LEU A 314 -2.70 15.64 21.46
N VAL A 315 -1.41 15.90 21.23
CA VAL A 315 -0.64 16.91 21.99
C VAL A 315 -1.25 18.29 21.80
N HIS A 316 -1.52 18.66 20.55
CA HIS A 316 -2.41 19.76 20.22
C HIS A 316 -2.81 19.72 18.73
N GLY A 317 -4.02 20.18 18.45
CA GLY A 317 -4.52 20.34 17.09
C GLY A 317 -5.89 20.99 17.09
N PRO A 318 -6.37 21.52 15.95
CA PRO A 318 -7.66 22.16 15.92
C PRO A 318 -8.78 21.13 16.04
N MET A 319 -9.83 21.48 16.76
CA MET A 319 -11.11 20.80 16.69
C MET A 319 -11.75 21.10 15.32
N TRP A 320 -11.67 20.16 14.38
CA TRP A 320 -12.38 20.28 13.12
C TRP A 320 -13.81 19.78 13.25
N ARG A 321 -14.61 20.02 12.20
CA ARG A 321 -15.93 19.42 12.10
C ARG A 321 -16.28 18.97 10.70
N TYR A 322 -17.16 17.98 10.66
CA TYR A 322 -17.95 17.61 9.49
C TYR A 322 -19.37 17.36 9.96
N THR A 323 -20.28 18.27 9.59
CA THR A 323 -21.65 18.36 10.10
C THR A 323 -21.66 18.38 11.64
N THR A 324 -22.13 17.31 12.27
CA THR A 324 -22.20 17.12 13.72
C THR A 324 -21.04 16.30 14.28
N THR A 325 -20.11 15.85 13.42
CA THR A 325 -18.95 15.06 13.86
C THR A 325 -17.83 15.99 14.30
N ALA A 326 -17.43 15.87 15.57
CA ALA A 326 -16.24 16.47 16.14
C ALA A 326 -15.01 15.72 15.64
N GLN A 327 -14.10 16.42 14.96
CA GLN A 327 -12.94 15.85 14.28
C GLN A 327 -11.64 16.54 14.67
N PRO A 328 -11.11 16.39 15.89
CA PRO A 328 -9.76 16.82 16.18
C PRO A 328 -8.78 16.28 15.13
N GLN A 329 -7.85 17.12 14.69
CA GLN A 329 -6.88 16.76 13.64
C GLN A 329 -5.54 17.43 13.87
N THR A 330 -4.51 16.97 13.16
CA THR A 330 -3.22 17.67 13.07
C THR A 330 -2.55 17.37 11.73
N ASN A 331 -1.64 18.25 11.31
CA ASN A 331 -0.79 18.07 10.14
C ASN A 331 0.66 17.73 10.51
N ASP A 332 0.94 17.53 11.80
CA ASP A 332 2.27 17.19 12.29
C ASP A 332 2.20 15.91 13.12
N LYS A 333 2.96 14.89 12.70
CA LYS A 333 3.05 13.60 13.38
C LYS A 333 3.55 13.73 14.82
N ALA A 334 4.35 14.75 15.14
CA ALA A 334 4.84 14.98 16.50
C ALA A 334 3.70 15.32 17.49
N ASN A 335 2.55 15.77 16.98
CA ASN A 335 1.40 16.14 17.78
C ASN A 335 0.42 14.99 18.02
N VAL A 336 0.70 13.77 17.57
CA VAL A 336 -0.08 12.58 17.90
C VAL A 336 0.86 11.50 18.41
N LYS A 337 0.62 11.04 19.64
CA LYS A 337 1.37 9.93 20.21
C LYS A 337 0.45 8.73 20.39
N LEU A 338 0.94 7.57 19.96
CA LEU A 338 0.29 6.30 20.21
C LEU A 338 1.07 5.51 21.25
N SER A 339 0.36 4.79 22.09
CA SER A 339 0.93 3.88 23.08
C SER A 339 -0.02 2.71 23.32
N ASN A 340 0.49 1.63 23.93
CA ASN A 340 -0.29 0.43 24.24
C ASN A 340 -1.09 -0.12 23.03
N CYS A 341 -0.55 0.03 21.82
CA CYS A 341 -1.15 -0.48 20.61
C CYS A 341 -1.18 -2.01 20.61
N PRO A 342 -2.20 -2.65 20.01
CA PRO A 342 -2.18 -4.08 19.77
C PRO A 342 -0.94 -4.47 18.97
N LYS A 343 -0.20 -5.46 19.48
CA LYS A 343 1.01 -5.92 18.82
C LYS A 343 0.69 -6.60 17.50
N VAL A 344 1.53 -6.35 16.50
CA VAL A 344 1.48 -7.05 15.22
C VAL A 344 1.87 -8.52 15.40
N THR A 345 1.20 -9.40 14.68
CA THR A 345 1.40 -10.85 14.68
C THR A 345 1.90 -11.32 13.33
N VAL A 346 2.53 -12.50 13.30
CA VAL A 346 2.87 -13.19 12.05
C VAL A 346 1.64 -13.97 11.61
N THR A 347 1.16 -13.70 10.40
CA THR A 347 -0.08 -14.30 9.86
C THR A 347 0.19 -15.40 8.85
N LYS A 348 1.31 -15.33 8.12
CA LYS A 348 1.67 -16.31 7.09
C LYS A 348 3.17 -16.32 6.82
N ALA A 349 3.67 -17.48 6.42
CA ALA A 349 4.95 -17.61 5.71
C ALA A 349 4.71 -18.42 4.43
N SER A 350 5.43 -18.11 3.36
CA SER A 350 5.34 -18.84 2.09
C SER A 350 6.68 -18.83 1.38
N ALA A 351 7.16 -20.00 0.97
CA ALA A 351 8.29 -20.09 0.08
C ALA A 351 7.89 -19.59 -1.32
N THR A 352 8.68 -18.69 -1.89
CA THR A 352 8.47 -18.13 -3.25
C THR A 352 9.55 -18.55 -4.23
N SER A 353 10.69 -19.02 -3.73
CA SER A 353 11.78 -19.63 -4.50
C SER A 353 12.54 -20.62 -3.62
N ALA A 354 13.48 -21.37 -4.21
CA ALA A 354 14.36 -22.31 -3.49
C ALA A 354 15.12 -21.68 -2.30
N THR A 355 15.27 -20.36 -2.28
CA THR A 355 16.02 -19.61 -1.27
C THR A 355 15.25 -18.41 -0.74
N THR A 356 13.95 -18.27 -1.02
CA THR A 356 13.19 -17.08 -0.62
C THR A 356 11.90 -17.48 0.10
N VAL A 357 11.63 -16.81 1.21
CA VAL A 357 10.39 -16.91 1.98
C VAL A 357 9.81 -15.52 2.16
N VAL A 358 8.52 -15.37 1.89
CA VAL A 358 7.77 -14.15 2.22
C VAL A 358 6.98 -14.37 3.49
N ILE A 359 7.19 -13.50 4.47
CA ILE A 359 6.50 -13.50 5.75
C ILE A 359 5.50 -12.35 5.75
N THR A 360 4.25 -12.64 6.11
CA THR A 360 3.15 -11.68 6.19
C THR A 360 2.81 -11.41 7.64
N PHE A 361 2.55 -10.14 7.94
CA PHE A 361 2.21 -9.63 9.26
C PHE A 361 0.77 -9.08 9.27
N SER A 362 0.18 -8.98 10.46
CA SER A 362 -1.17 -8.41 10.63
C SER A 362 -1.20 -6.87 10.55
N GLY A 363 -0.04 -6.21 10.58
CA GLY A 363 0.11 -4.76 10.52
C GLY A 363 1.45 -4.33 9.93
N ALA A 364 1.62 -3.03 9.76
CA ALA A 364 2.77 -2.47 9.06
C ALA A 364 4.05 -2.50 9.89
N ILE A 365 5.15 -2.91 9.27
CA ILE A 365 6.47 -3.06 9.89
C ILE A 365 7.28 -1.77 9.71
N ASP A 366 7.96 -1.36 10.77
CA ASP A 366 8.94 -0.28 10.71
C ASP A 366 10.23 -0.79 10.08
N ASN A 367 10.48 -0.36 8.84
CA ASN A 367 11.67 -0.73 8.08
C ASN A 367 12.98 -0.35 8.78
N THR A 368 12.99 0.66 9.65
CA THR A 368 14.20 1.06 10.39
C THR A 368 14.57 0.06 11.48
N SER A 369 13.62 -0.74 11.94
CA SER A 369 13.83 -1.82 12.91
C SER A 369 14.23 -3.15 12.26
N LEU A 370 14.14 -3.26 10.93
CA LEU A 370 14.44 -4.48 10.19
C LEU A 370 15.95 -4.63 9.95
N SER A 371 16.51 -5.71 10.47
CA SER A 371 17.91 -6.09 10.23
C SER A 371 18.07 -6.67 8.82
N ALA A 372 18.88 -6.00 7.99
CA ALA A 372 19.16 -6.45 6.63
C ALA A 372 19.80 -7.85 6.55
N SER A 373 20.44 -8.32 7.63
CA SER A 373 21.00 -9.68 7.74
C SER A 373 19.93 -10.79 7.82
N GLY A 374 18.70 -10.43 8.15
CA GLY A 374 17.65 -11.39 8.46
C GLY A 374 17.82 -12.10 9.81
N GLY A 375 18.75 -11.68 10.66
CA GLY A 375 18.99 -12.29 11.98
C GLY A 375 17.79 -12.28 12.94
N GLN A 376 16.75 -11.49 12.64
CA GLN A 376 15.47 -11.48 13.36
C GLN A 376 14.52 -12.62 12.94
N PHE A 377 14.90 -13.45 11.95
CA PHE A 377 14.10 -14.54 11.42
C PHE A 377 14.82 -15.87 11.65
N SER A 378 14.37 -16.61 12.65
CA SER A 378 14.90 -17.95 12.95
C SER A 378 14.01 -19.02 12.33
N PHE A 379 14.63 -20.03 11.72
CA PHE A 379 13.91 -21.16 11.13
C PHE A 379 14.32 -22.46 11.82
N ASP A 380 13.41 -23.42 11.90
CA ASP A 380 13.75 -24.78 12.31
C ASP A 380 14.34 -25.62 11.16
N ASN A 381 14.65 -26.89 11.44
CA ASN A 381 15.17 -27.85 10.46
C ASN A 381 16.47 -27.42 9.75
N GLY A 382 17.28 -26.57 10.40
CA GLY A 382 18.60 -26.16 9.91
C GLY A 382 18.58 -25.12 8.80
N LEU A 383 17.42 -24.56 8.44
CA LEU A 383 17.33 -23.46 7.49
C LEU A 383 17.82 -22.17 8.16
N THR A 384 18.60 -21.37 7.43
CA THR A 384 19.18 -20.13 7.97
C THR A 384 18.78 -18.93 7.11
N ALA A 385 18.47 -17.80 7.76
CA ALA A 385 18.35 -16.51 7.09
C ALA A 385 19.73 -15.96 6.71
N SER A 386 19.82 -15.24 5.60
CA SER A 386 21.04 -14.55 5.15
C SER A 386 20.80 -13.11 4.73
N ALA A 387 19.55 -12.75 4.43
CA ALA A 387 19.13 -11.37 4.23
C ALA A 387 17.64 -11.21 4.52
N ALA A 388 17.21 -9.98 4.80
CA ALA A 388 15.81 -9.61 4.84
C ALA A 388 15.57 -8.22 4.26
N LYS A 389 14.43 -8.02 3.60
CA LYS A 389 13.99 -6.71 3.10
C LYS A 389 12.47 -6.57 3.17
N LEU A 390 11.99 -5.37 3.45
CA LEU A 390 10.57 -5.06 3.40
C LEU A 390 10.10 -5.00 1.94
N LEU A 391 9.09 -5.79 1.58
CA LEU A 391 8.49 -5.79 0.23
C LEU A 391 7.28 -4.87 0.14
N THR A 392 6.42 -4.97 1.14
CA THR A 392 5.25 -4.12 1.33
C THR A 392 5.18 -3.74 2.81
N PRO A 393 4.35 -2.78 3.23
CA PRO A 393 4.23 -2.43 4.64
C PRO A 393 4.01 -3.64 5.55
N THR A 394 3.31 -4.68 5.10
CA THR A 394 2.96 -5.86 5.90
C THR A 394 3.70 -7.14 5.50
N THR A 395 4.67 -7.07 4.59
CA THR A 395 5.40 -8.27 4.14
C THR A 395 6.90 -8.06 4.08
N VAL A 396 7.63 -9.04 4.63
CA VAL A 396 9.10 -9.10 4.59
C VAL A 396 9.51 -10.29 3.73
N GLU A 397 10.41 -10.05 2.78
CA GLU A 397 11.12 -11.10 2.08
C GLU A 397 12.38 -11.46 2.86
N VAL A 398 12.54 -12.75 3.15
CA VAL A 398 13.72 -13.30 3.80
C VAL A 398 14.43 -14.22 2.82
N THR A 399 15.71 -13.93 2.58
CA THR A 399 16.60 -14.83 1.84
C THR A 399 17.12 -15.88 2.80
N THR A 400 17.04 -17.14 2.38
CA THR A 400 17.34 -18.33 3.16
C THR A 400 18.38 -19.19 2.44
N GLY A 401 18.94 -20.19 3.12
CA GLY A 401 19.61 -21.30 2.45
C GLY A 401 18.66 -22.08 1.53
N THR A 402 19.18 -23.06 0.79
CA THR A 402 18.35 -23.90 -0.09
C THR A 402 17.34 -24.70 0.73
N GLN A 403 16.07 -24.54 0.39
CA GLN A 403 14.95 -25.21 1.03
C GLN A 403 14.75 -26.62 0.44
N ASP A 404 14.51 -27.59 1.31
CA ASP A 404 13.97 -28.90 0.93
C ASP A 404 12.44 -28.79 0.75
N GLY A 405 11.98 -28.95 -0.49
CA GLY A 405 10.57 -28.84 -0.86
C GLY A 405 9.64 -29.92 -0.28
N THR A 406 10.19 -30.94 0.39
CA THR A 406 9.42 -31.97 1.10
C THR A 406 9.23 -31.68 2.58
N LYS A 407 9.97 -30.71 3.13
CA LYS A 407 9.94 -30.36 4.55
C LYS A 407 9.01 -29.19 4.81
N THR A 408 8.37 -29.23 5.96
CA THR A 408 7.69 -28.07 6.56
C THR A 408 8.66 -27.38 7.51
N TYR A 409 8.87 -26.08 7.28
CA TYR A 409 9.64 -25.20 8.15
C TYR A 409 8.70 -24.33 8.97
N LYS A 410 9.16 -23.92 10.14
CA LYS A 410 8.54 -22.90 10.97
C LYS A 410 9.50 -21.72 11.13
N VAL A 411 9.05 -20.54 10.75
CA VAL A 411 9.74 -19.29 11.08
C VAL A 411 9.28 -18.79 12.45
N THR A 412 10.23 -18.26 13.23
CA THR A 412 9.99 -17.51 14.47
C THR A 412 10.61 -16.13 14.31
N VAL A 413 9.81 -15.09 14.53
CA VAL A 413 10.24 -13.69 14.40
C VAL A 413 10.60 -13.12 15.76
N ASP A 414 11.76 -12.49 15.83
CA ASP A 414 12.29 -11.84 17.02
C ASP A 414 11.47 -10.61 17.44
N ALA A 415 11.38 -10.37 18.75
CA ALA A 415 10.62 -9.25 19.31
C ALA A 415 11.30 -7.88 19.10
N GLY A 416 12.58 -7.86 18.68
CA GLY A 416 13.30 -6.66 18.28
C GLY A 416 12.83 -6.06 16.96
N LEU A 417 12.12 -6.82 16.12
CA LEU A 417 11.40 -6.26 14.96
C LEU A 417 10.18 -5.48 15.45
N LYS A 418 10.00 -4.27 14.95
CA LYS A 418 8.94 -3.35 15.39
C LYS A 418 7.94 -3.05 14.29
N ASP A 419 6.72 -2.76 14.70
CA ASP A 419 5.73 -2.11 13.85
C ASP A 419 5.95 -0.58 13.80
N VAL A 420 5.22 0.08 12.89
CA VAL A 420 5.27 1.55 12.73
C VAL A 420 4.74 2.34 13.94
N SER A 421 4.08 1.68 14.91
CA SER A 421 3.70 2.28 16.20
C SER A 421 4.80 2.13 17.27
N GLY A 422 5.91 1.47 16.93
CA GLY A 422 7.07 1.24 17.78
C GLY A 422 6.95 0.01 18.69
N GLN A 423 5.88 -0.78 18.57
CA GLN A 423 5.69 -2.01 19.35
C GLN A 423 6.45 -3.17 18.72
N GLY A 424 7.02 -4.05 19.55
CA GLY A 424 7.60 -5.30 19.07
C GLY A 424 6.53 -6.32 18.65
N ILE A 425 6.91 -7.29 17.81
CA ILE A 425 6.04 -8.39 17.39
C ILE A 425 5.49 -9.15 18.62
N ASP A 426 4.23 -9.60 18.55
CA ASP A 426 3.61 -10.43 19.57
C ASP A 426 4.35 -11.76 19.72
N GLY A 427 5.06 -11.94 20.84
CA GLY A 427 5.82 -13.16 21.13
C GLY A 427 4.99 -14.44 21.28
N THR A 428 3.66 -14.35 21.42
CA THR A 428 2.79 -15.54 21.41
C THR A 428 2.38 -15.95 19.99
N ASN A 429 2.31 -14.97 19.08
CA ASN A 429 1.85 -15.14 17.70
C ASN A 429 2.93 -14.68 16.71
N ASN A 430 4.20 -15.00 16.98
CA ASN A 430 5.37 -14.62 16.19
C ASN A 430 5.87 -15.75 15.29
N THR A 431 5.07 -16.78 15.04
CA THR A 431 5.48 -17.93 14.21
C THR A 431 4.53 -18.19 13.06
N ALA A 432 5.06 -18.75 11.98
CA ALA A 432 4.27 -19.32 10.89
C ALA A 432 5.00 -20.49 10.24
N SER A 433 4.23 -21.48 9.80
CA SER A 433 4.77 -22.65 9.10
C SER A 433 4.59 -22.51 7.59
N PHE A 434 5.54 -23.02 6.83
CA PHE A 434 5.49 -23.11 5.36
C PHE A 434 6.20 -24.37 4.88
N THR A 435 5.72 -24.94 3.77
CA THR A 435 6.44 -26.00 3.07
C THR A 435 7.56 -25.38 2.24
N GLY A 436 8.74 -26.00 2.25
CA GLY A 436 9.87 -25.56 1.42
C GLY A 436 9.48 -25.45 -0.05
N TYR A 437 10.18 -24.59 -0.79
CA TYR A 437 9.90 -24.42 -2.19
C TYR A 437 10.11 -25.70 -2.99
N LYS A 438 9.15 -26.01 -3.84
CA LYS A 438 9.17 -27.13 -4.77
C LYS A 438 8.98 -26.56 -6.17
N ALA A 439 10.02 -26.61 -7.00
CA ALA A 439 9.92 -26.18 -8.38
C ALA A 439 8.88 -27.02 -9.12
N ASN A 440 8.17 -26.45 -10.09
CA ASN A 440 7.29 -27.23 -10.96
C ASN A 440 8.12 -28.19 -11.83
N ALA A 441 7.56 -29.35 -12.12
CA ALA A 441 8.13 -30.26 -13.10
C ALA A 441 8.06 -29.65 -14.51
N LEU A 442 9.07 -29.91 -15.33
CA LEU A 442 8.99 -29.68 -16.78
C LEU A 442 8.79 -31.02 -17.46
N LEU A 443 7.91 -31.01 -18.46
CA LEU A 443 7.41 -32.20 -19.11
C LEU A 443 7.56 -32.05 -20.62
N LEU A 444 7.74 -33.17 -21.30
CA LEU A 444 7.67 -33.31 -22.74
C LEU A 444 6.57 -34.32 -23.06
N ILE A 445 5.74 -34.04 -24.05
CA ILE A 445 4.82 -35.03 -24.62
C ILE A 445 5.68 -36.01 -25.42
N ASN A 446 5.87 -37.22 -24.89
CA ASN A 446 6.75 -38.22 -25.51
C ASN A 446 6.00 -39.05 -26.55
N GLU A 447 4.80 -39.52 -26.20
CA GLU A 447 3.97 -40.34 -27.08
C GLU A 447 2.49 -40.01 -26.90
N VAL A 448 1.73 -40.05 -28.00
CA VAL A 448 0.26 -39.97 -27.99
C VAL A 448 -0.28 -41.11 -28.80
N ASN A 449 -0.97 -42.03 -28.14
CA ASN A 449 -1.69 -43.12 -28.76
C ASN A 449 -3.19 -42.88 -28.60
N HIS A 450 -3.88 -42.58 -29.70
CA HIS A 450 -5.26 -42.11 -29.70
C HIS A 450 -6.16 -43.00 -30.56
N ILE A 451 -7.46 -43.03 -30.26
CA ILE A 451 -8.48 -43.86 -30.90
C ILE A 451 -8.11 -45.35 -30.75
N VAL A 452 -7.69 -45.75 -29.55
CA VAL A 452 -7.36 -47.15 -29.28
C VAL A 452 -8.64 -47.97 -29.25
N LYS A 453 -8.82 -48.84 -30.26
CA LYS A 453 -10.00 -49.70 -30.35
C LYS A 453 -10.03 -50.66 -29.16
N ASP A 454 -11.17 -50.67 -28.45
CA ASP A 454 -11.41 -51.50 -27.27
C ASP A 454 -10.41 -51.27 -26.12
N GLY A 455 -9.76 -50.09 -26.07
CA GLY A 455 -8.78 -49.72 -25.07
C GLY A 455 -8.78 -48.22 -24.71
N CYS A 456 -7.74 -47.81 -23.99
CA CYS A 456 -7.55 -46.45 -23.47
C CYS A 456 -6.81 -45.59 -24.47
N ASP A 457 -7.22 -44.33 -24.63
CA ASP A 457 -6.32 -43.34 -25.23
C ASP A 457 -5.21 -43.03 -24.21
N LEU A 458 -3.96 -43.08 -24.66
CA LEU A 458 -2.78 -42.92 -23.83
C LEU A 458 -1.99 -41.69 -24.26
N VAL A 459 -1.57 -40.92 -23.27
CA VAL A 459 -0.57 -39.87 -23.43
C VAL A 459 0.59 -40.19 -22.50
N GLU A 460 1.76 -40.40 -23.06
CA GLU A 460 2.99 -40.55 -22.28
C GLU A 460 3.71 -39.21 -22.17
N LEU A 461 4.06 -38.84 -20.94
CA LEU A 461 4.81 -37.64 -20.61
C LEU A 461 6.17 -38.04 -20.07
N LEU A 462 7.23 -37.43 -20.60
CA LEU A 462 8.59 -37.56 -20.09
C LEU A 462 8.92 -36.36 -19.20
N VAL A 463 9.38 -36.62 -17.98
CA VAL A 463 9.80 -35.57 -17.05
C VAL A 463 11.20 -35.10 -17.42
N THR A 464 11.32 -33.92 -18.02
CA THR A 464 12.61 -33.35 -18.43
C THR A 464 13.34 -32.66 -17.28
N GLN A 465 12.57 -32.13 -16.32
CA GLN A 465 13.04 -31.58 -15.04
C GLN A 465 12.11 -32.07 -13.92
N GLY A 466 12.68 -32.73 -12.91
CA GLY A 466 11.93 -33.17 -11.73
C GLY A 466 11.35 -32.00 -10.94
N GLY A 467 10.22 -32.22 -10.29
CA GLY A 467 9.50 -31.17 -9.58
C GLY A 467 8.09 -31.57 -9.17
N SER A 468 7.32 -30.57 -8.76
CA SER A 468 5.90 -30.70 -8.46
C SER A 468 5.08 -30.82 -9.74
N MET A 469 4.16 -31.79 -9.75
CA MET A 469 3.15 -31.92 -10.80
C MET A 469 1.91 -31.07 -10.52
N LYS A 470 1.81 -30.47 -9.33
CA LYS A 470 0.64 -29.75 -8.86
C LYS A 470 0.17 -28.70 -9.88
N ASP A 471 -1.12 -28.75 -10.20
CA ASP A 471 -1.81 -27.79 -11.06
C ASP A 471 -1.30 -27.72 -12.51
N ILE A 472 -0.38 -28.60 -12.92
CA ILE A 472 -0.05 -28.80 -14.33
C ILE A 472 -1.28 -29.39 -15.04
N THR A 473 -1.58 -28.87 -16.23
CA THR A 473 -2.77 -29.28 -16.98
C THR A 473 -2.44 -29.92 -18.31
N VAL A 474 -3.18 -30.97 -18.67
CA VAL A 474 -3.19 -31.57 -20.01
C VAL A 474 -4.42 -31.05 -20.74
N ASN A 475 -4.20 -30.36 -21.86
CA ASN A 475 -5.23 -29.67 -22.62
C ASN A 475 -5.31 -30.21 -24.03
N TYR A 476 -6.52 -30.50 -24.50
CA TYR A 476 -6.78 -30.93 -25.87
C TYR A 476 -7.64 -29.90 -26.61
N ARG A 477 -7.16 -29.40 -27.75
CA ARG A 477 -7.79 -28.32 -28.55
C ARG A 477 -8.17 -27.12 -27.68
N GLY A 478 -7.30 -26.77 -26.73
CA GLY A 478 -7.50 -25.65 -25.81
C GLY A 478 -8.41 -25.91 -24.61
N SER A 479 -9.06 -27.08 -24.53
CA SER A 479 -9.88 -27.47 -23.38
C SER A 479 -9.06 -28.25 -22.37
N ASN A 480 -9.12 -27.89 -21.09
CA ASN A 480 -8.50 -28.66 -20.01
C ASN A 480 -9.19 -30.03 -19.88
N LYS A 481 -8.38 -31.09 -19.92
CA LYS A 481 -8.84 -32.48 -19.79
C LYS A 481 -8.36 -33.14 -18.49
N LEU A 482 -7.29 -32.64 -17.91
CA LEU A 482 -6.73 -33.14 -16.67
C LEU A 482 -5.94 -32.02 -15.99
N THR A 483 -6.17 -31.86 -14.70
CA THR A 483 -5.29 -31.11 -13.80
C THR A 483 -4.67 -32.11 -12.83
N PHE A 484 -3.34 -32.19 -12.78
CA PHE A 484 -2.64 -33.05 -11.83
C PHE A 484 -2.77 -32.53 -10.39
N THR A 485 -2.90 -33.46 -9.43
CA THR A 485 -2.78 -33.11 -8.01
C THR A 485 -1.30 -33.04 -7.61
N ASP A 486 -1.02 -32.63 -6.37
CA ASP A 486 0.37 -32.49 -5.91
C ASP A 486 1.01 -33.85 -5.63
N PHE A 487 1.96 -34.21 -6.49
CA PHE A 487 2.97 -35.25 -6.24
C PHE A 487 4.30 -34.80 -6.84
N THR A 488 5.39 -35.51 -6.54
CA THR A 488 6.72 -35.17 -7.08
C THR A 488 7.30 -36.27 -7.92
N VAL A 489 7.82 -35.84 -9.05
CA VAL A 489 8.50 -36.67 -10.04
C VAL A 489 9.96 -36.26 -10.12
N LYS A 490 10.81 -37.22 -10.50
CA LYS A 490 12.22 -37.02 -10.77
C LYS A 490 12.43 -36.84 -12.27
N LYS A 491 13.56 -36.21 -12.61
CA LYS A 491 14.01 -36.18 -13.99
C LYS A 491 14.10 -37.61 -14.54
N ASP A 492 13.63 -37.77 -15.77
CA ASP A 492 13.55 -39.01 -16.54
C ASP A 492 12.48 -40.02 -16.05
N ASP A 493 11.64 -39.66 -15.08
CA ASP A 493 10.41 -40.42 -14.80
C ASP A 493 9.45 -40.31 -16.01
N LEU A 494 8.67 -41.38 -16.24
CA LEU A 494 7.56 -41.41 -17.19
C LEU A 494 6.24 -41.27 -16.45
N ILE A 495 5.26 -40.63 -17.08
CA ILE A 495 3.88 -40.54 -16.61
C ILE A 495 2.98 -40.97 -17.76
N VAL A 496 2.16 -41.99 -17.55
CA VAL A 496 1.18 -42.45 -18.53
C VAL A 496 -0.20 -41.96 -18.10
N VAL A 497 -0.78 -41.09 -18.91
CA VAL A 497 -2.15 -40.60 -18.72
C VAL A 497 -3.12 -41.48 -19.49
N HIS A 498 -3.98 -42.17 -18.75
CA HIS A 498 -5.06 -43.01 -19.24
C HIS A 498 -6.36 -42.21 -19.30
N PHE A 499 -6.84 -41.93 -20.51
CA PHE A 499 -8.13 -41.28 -20.72
C PHE A 499 -9.25 -42.34 -20.74
N ASP A 500 -9.99 -42.42 -19.64
CA ASP A 500 -11.09 -43.37 -19.41
C ASP A 500 -12.41 -42.59 -19.44
N ALA A 501 -13.06 -42.48 -20.60
CA ALA A 501 -14.24 -41.65 -20.78
C ALA A 501 -15.52 -42.20 -20.10
N GLY A 502 -15.38 -42.76 -18.90
CA GLY A 502 -16.44 -43.35 -18.10
C GLY A 502 -16.90 -44.72 -18.57
N ASP A 503 -16.12 -45.40 -19.42
CA ASP A 503 -16.42 -46.74 -19.93
C ASP A 503 -15.68 -47.87 -19.17
N ALA A 504 -14.92 -47.50 -18.12
CA ALA A 504 -14.22 -48.41 -17.21
C ALA A 504 -13.28 -49.37 -17.94
N LYS A 505 -12.75 -48.95 -19.09
CA LYS A 505 -11.78 -49.73 -19.85
C LYS A 505 -10.38 -49.66 -19.26
N CYS A 506 -10.06 -48.60 -18.53
CA CYS A 506 -8.70 -48.29 -18.10
C CYS A 506 -8.51 -48.48 -16.60
N ASN A 507 -9.44 -47.98 -15.79
CA ASN A 507 -9.40 -48.13 -14.34
C ASN A 507 -10.42 -49.21 -13.91
N THR A 508 -10.12 -50.46 -14.23
CA THR A 508 -11.10 -51.56 -14.13
C THR A 508 -11.42 -51.93 -12.67
N ALA A 509 -10.47 -51.71 -11.75
CA ALA A 509 -10.66 -51.98 -10.33
C ALA A 509 -10.84 -50.70 -9.47
N GLY A 510 -10.84 -49.51 -10.07
CA GLY A 510 -11.12 -48.25 -9.37
C GLY A 510 -10.02 -47.82 -8.38
N ILE A 511 -8.76 -48.21 -8.61
CA ILE A 511 -7.68 -48.17 -7.60
C ILE A 511 -7.04 -46.76 -7.48
N GLY A 512 -7.29 -45.86 -8.43
CA GLY A 512 -6.88 -44.45 -8.36
C GLY A 512 -5.54 -44.15 -9.05
N ASN A 513 -4.99 -42.95 -8.82
CA ASN A 513 -3.77 -42.46 -9.48
C ASN A 513 -2.54 -42.67 -8.62
N GLU A 514 -1.41 -42.98 -9.24
CA GLU A 514 -0.13 -43.12 -8.55
C GLU A 514 0.47 -41.76 -8.20
N THR A 515 0.82 -41.58 -6.93
CA THR A 515 1.38 -40.32 -6.40
C THR A 515 2.61 -40.53 -5.53
N LYS A 516 2.92 -41.79 -5.16
CA LYS A 516 4.05 -42.12 -4.28
C LYS A 516 5.23 -42.75 -5.01
N SER A 517 4.97 -43.63 -5.99
CA SER A 517 5.99 -44.28 -6.82
C SER A 517 5.37 -44.83 -8.11
N ILE A 518 6.22 -45.10 -9.12
CA ILE A 518 5.88 -45.70 -10.44
C ILE A 518 5.36 -47.15 -10.39
N ASN A 519 5.14 -47.67 -9.19
CA ASN A 519 4.71 -49.04 -8.94
C ASN A 519 3.84 -49.11 -7.68
N GLU A 520 3.23 -47.98 -7.32
CA GLU A 520 2.31 -47.90 -6.19
C GLU A 520 1.11 -48.83 -6.42
N ILE A 521 0.68 -48.96 -7.68
CA ILE A 521 -0.36 -49.86 -8.14
C ILE A 521 0.25 -50.75 -9.23
N PRO A 522 0.78 -51.93 -8.88
CA PRO A 522 1.43 -52.79 -9.87
C PRO A 522 0.46 -53.29 -10.95
N LYS A 523 0.98 -53.57 -12.15
CA LYS A 523 0.24 -54.15 -13.27
C LYS A 523 -0.49 -55.46 -12.92
N ALA A 524 0.06 -56.23 -11.99
CA ALA A 524 -0.58 -57.45 -11.49
C ALA A 524 -1.89 -57.17 -10.74
N SER A 525 -2.06 -55.97 -10.20
CA SER A 525 -3.27 -55.49 -9.52
C SER A 525 -4.22 -54.75 -10.47
N GLU A 526 -3.70 -54.00 -11.45
CA GLU A 526 -4.48 -53.31 -12.48
C GLU A 526 -3.81 -53.52 -13.85
N GLY A 527 -4.42 -54.33 -14.72
CA GLY A 527 -3.74 -54.87 -15.91
C GLY A 527 -3.31 -53.83 -16.96
N THR A 528 -3.87 -52.62 -16.88
CA THR A 528 -3.59 -51.48 -17.76
C THR A 528 -2.37 -50.67 -17.33
N ASN A 529 -1.89 -50.85 -16.09
CA ASN A 529 -0.74 -50.13 -15.56
C ASN A 529 0.59 -50.52 -16.19
N TYR A 530 1.53 -49.60 -16.05
CA TYR A 530 2.91 -49.70 -16.47
C TYR A 530 3.82 -49.52 -15.25
N ASP A 531 4.39 -50.62 -14.74
CA ASP A 531 5.32 -50.63 -13.58
C ASP A 531 6.62 -49.81 -13.76
N THR A 532 6.76 -49.10 -14.89
CA THR A 532 7.88 -48.25 -15.28
C THR A 532 7.49 -46.77 -15.39
N ALA A 533 6.25 -46.41 -15.09
CA ALA A 533 5.73 -45.04 -15.18
C ALA A 533 4.76 -44.76 -14.02
N TYR A 534 4.49 -43.48 -13.75
CA TYR A 534 3.34 -43.11 -12.93
C TYR A 534 2.07 -43.27 -13.76
N ASP A 535 1.14 -44.10 -13.32
CA ASP A 535 -0.16 -44.26 -13.97
C ASP A 535 -1.20 -43.25 -13.46
N TRP A 536 -1.75 -42.47 -14.38
CA TRP A 536 -2.73 -41.42 -14.08
C TRP A 536 -4.02 -41.55 -14.89
N TYR A 537 -5.13 -41.75 -14.22
CA TYR A 537 -6.45 -41.85 -14.83
C TYR A 537 -7.19 -40.52 -14.82
N THR A 538 -7.87 -40.24 -15.93
CA THR A 538 -8.84 -39.14 -16.04
C THR A 538 -10.14 -39.64 -16.63
N THR A 539 -11.27 -39.12 -16.12
CA THR A 539 -12.61 -39.43 -16.66
C THR A 539 -12.96 -38.64 -17.92
N SER A 540 -12.06 -37.75 -18.34
CA SER A 540 -12.23 -36.94 -19.54
C SER A 540 -12.12 -37.77 -20.81
N SER A 541 -12.87 -37.38 -21.84
CA SER A 541 -12.64 -37.90 -23.19
C SER A 541 -11.24 -37.56 -23.68
N GLY A 542 -10.54 -38.60 -24.15
CA GLY A 542 -9.23 -38.49 -24.77
C GLY A 542 -9.25 -37.79 -26.13
N PRO A 543 -8.09 -37.68 -26.78
CA PRO A 543 -7.98 -37.11 -28.11
C PRO A 543 -8.79 -37.88 -29.17
N ALA A 544 -9.99 -37.39 -29.49
CA ALA A 544 -10.96 -38.12 -30.31
C ALA A 544 -10.83 -37.94 -31.84
N SER A 545 -9.77 -37.31 -32.37
CA SER A 545 -9.62 -37.09 -33.81
C SER A 545 -8.19 -37.20 -34.29
N THR A 546 -8.00 -37.59 -35.55
CA THR A 546 -6.70 -37.72 -36.26
C THR A 546 -6.03 -36.39 -36.60
N SER A 547 -6.49 -35.29 -36.00
CA SER A 547 -5.87 -33.98 -36.09
C SER A 547 -6.19 -33.20 -34.82
N GLY A 548 -5.18 -32.73 -34.11
CA GLY A 548 -5.44 -31.98 -32.88
C GLY A 548 -4.19 -31.34 -32.31
N THR A 549 -4.39 -30.58 -31.24
CA THR A 549 -3.28 -30.03 -30.45
C THR A 549 -3.44 -30.51 -29.03
N LEU A 550 -2.45 -31.24 -28.55
CA LEU A 550 -2.28 -31.54 -27.13
C LEU A 550 -1.28 -30.53 -26.57
N SER A 551 -1.57 -29.97 -25.40
CA SER A 551 -0.66 -29.01 -24.77
C SER A 551 -0.64 -29.19 -23.26
N LEU A 552 0.56 -29.06 -22.70
CA LEU A 552 0.82 -29.03 -21.28
C LEU A 552 0.95 -27.57 -20.85
N LYS A 553 0.29 -27.20 -19.76
CA LYS A 553 0.43 -25.86 -19.18
C LYS A 553 0.77 -25.95 -17.70
N ASP A 554 1.64 -25.04 -17.24
CA ASP A 554 1.95 -24.89 -15.83
C ASP A 554 0.76 -24.30 -15.04
N ALA A 555 0.92 -24.19 -13.72
CA ALA A 555 -0.09 -23.60 -12.83
C ALA A 555 -0.42 -22.13 -13.16
N GLY A 556 0.48 -21.41 -13.83
CA GLY A 556 0.28 -20.04 -14.30
C GLY A 556 -0.39 -19.95 -15.69
N GLY A 557 -0.63 -21.09 -16.33
CA GLY A 557 -1.21 -21.18 -17.67
C GLY A 557 -0.21 -21.03 -18.82
N ASN A 558 1.10 -20.97 -18.54
CA ASN A 558 2.13 -20.93 -19.57
C ASN A 558 2.32 -22.30 -20.19
N TYR A 559 2.61 -22.36 -21.49
CA TYR A 559 2.91 -23.61 -22.17
C TYR A 559 4.22 -24.20 -21.64
N ILE A 560 4.15 -25.45 -21.19
CA ILE A 560 5.32 -26.29 -20.90
C ILE A 560 5.75 -26.97 -22.20
N ASP A 561 4.79 -27.58 -22.90
CA ASP A 561 5.00 -28.24 -24.19
C ASP A 561 3.68 -28.31 -24.98
N ALA A 562 3.77 -28.51 -26.29
CA ALA A 562 2.62 -28.76 -27.15
C ALA A 562 3.00 -29.58 -28.38
N MET A 563 2.14 -30.52 -28.73
CA MET A 563 2.29 -31.36 -29.91
C MET A 563 1.05 -31.29 -30.79
N MET A 564 1.29 -31.18 -32.09
CA MET A 564 0.28 -31.47 -33.11
C MET A 564 0.49 -32.90 -33.60
N PHE A 565 -0.59 -33.64 -33.73
CA PHE A 565 -0.60 -35.02 -34.18
C PHE A 565 -1.82 -35.30 -35.06
#